data_AF-A0A0F0HMM9-F1
#
_entry.id   AF-A0A0F0HMM9-F1
#
_cell.length_a   1.000
_cell.length_b   1.000
_cell.length_c   1.000
_cell.angle_alpha   90.00
_cell.angle_beta   90.00
_cell.angle_gamma   90.00
#
_symmetry.space_group_name_H-M   'P 1'
#
loop_
_entity.id
_entity.type
_entity.pdbx_description
1 polymer ?
#
loop_
_entity_poly.entity_id
_entity_poly.type
_entity_poly.pdbx_seq_one_letter_code
_entity_poly.pdbx_strand_id
1 'polypeptide(L)' 'MDDETGMVLVRSSFPVTGQPIRVVMINDEPWFVTADVCAVLGRTNPSWATRIIEPKDTRTVDMRSVCLTSSEA' A
#
# COMPACT_ATOMS: atom_id res chain seq x y z
N MET A 1 -10.75 14.97 -20.64
CA MET A 1 -9.85 15.29 -19.50
C MET A 1 -10.27 14.30 -18.45
N ASP A 2 -9.78 13.09 -18.65
CA ASP A 2 -10.26 11.90 -18.00
C ASP A 2 -9.37 11.75 -16.78
N ASP A 3 -9.83 12.31 -15.66
CA ASP A 3 -9.38 11.94 -14.33
C ASP A 3 -9.75 10.46 -14.15
N GLU A 4 -8.96 9.58 -14.77
CA GLU A 4 -8.93 8.18 -14.45
C GLU A 4 -8.28 8.08 -13.07
N THR A 5 -9.04 8.45 -12.02
CA THR A 5 -8.69 8.21 -10.62
C THR A 5 -8.80 6.72 -10.34
N GLY A 6 -8.04 5.92 -11.10
CA GLY A 6 -7.82 4.52 -10.86
C GLY A 6 -6.92 4.38 -9.65
N MET A 7 -7.31 3.53 -8.71
CA MET A 7 -6.37 3.06 -7.70
C MET A 7 -5.33 2.20 -8.40
N VAL A 8 -4.06 2.63 -8.37
CA VAL A 8 -2.96 1.94 -9.06
C VAL A 8 -2.08 1.23 -8.03
N LEU A 9 -1.85 -0.08 -8.21
CA LEU A 9 -0.89 -0.81 -7.39
C LEU A 9 0.50 -0.72 -8.00
N VAL A 10 1.45 -0.16 -7.25
CA VAL A 10 2.88 -0.15 -7.54
C VAL A 10 3.57 -1.20 -6.65
N ARG A 11 4.41 -2.04 -7.27
CA ARG A 11 5.34 -2.89 -6.52
C ARG A 11 6.64 -2.15 -6.35
N SER A 12 7.06 -1.95 -5.09
CA SER A 12 8.35 -1.37 -4.77
C SER A 12 9.11 -2.26 -3.77
N SER A 13 10.39 -2.01 -3.57
CA SER A 13 11.18 -2.63 -2.50
C SER A 13 11.53 -1.61 -1.45
N PHE A 14 11.40 -1.95 -0.16
CA PHE A 14 11.83 -1.05 0.90
C PHE A 14 13.36 -0.96 0.93
N PRO A 15 13.97 0.22 0.75
CA PRO A 15 15.41 0.34 0.46
C PRO A 15 16.31 -0.14 1.59
N VAL A 16 15.83 -0.11 2.84
CA VAL A 16 16.63 -0.53 4.01
C VAL A 16 16.69 -2.05 4.16
N THR A 17 15.59 -2.75 3.85
CA THR A 17 15.50 -4.21 4.07
C THR A 17 15.48 -5.01 2.78
N GLY A 18 15.32 -4.36 1.62
CA GLY A 18 15.14 -5.00 0.31
C GLY A 18 13.81 -5.76 0.17
N GLN A 19 12.94 -5.74 1.18
CA GLN A 19 11.70 -6.51 1.16
C GLN A 19 10.67 -5.88 0.21
N PRO A 20 9.92 -6.71 -0.54
CA PRO A 20 8.88 -6.21 -1.42
C PRO A 20 7.76 -5.57 -0.59
N ILE A 21 7.33 -4.38 -1.01
CA ILE A 21 6.22 -3.62 -0.43
C ILE A 21 5.25 -3.21 -1.53
N ARG A 22 3.96 -3.37 -1.26
CA ARG A 22 2.88 -2.90 -2.12
C ARG A 22 2.49 -1.49 -1.75
N VAL A 23 2.41 -0.62 -2.76
CA VAL A 23 1.96 0.76 -2.63
C VAL A 23 0.74 0.94 -3.53
N VAL A 24 -0.34 1.50 -3.01
CA VAL A 24 -1.53 1.86 -3.78
C VAL A 24 -1.55 3.37 -3.92
N MET A 25 -1.57 3.89 -5.14
CA MET A 25 -1.78 5.31 -5.40
C MET A 25 -3.27 5.61 -5.32
N ILE A 26 -3.67 6.52 -4.42
CA ILE A 26 -5.06 6.94 -4.23
C ILE A 26 -5.07 8.46 -4.14
N ASN A 27 -5.75 9.14 -5.08
CA ASN A 27 -5.75 10.61 -5.17
C ASN A 27 -4.34 11.22 -5.21
N ASP A 28 -3.41 10.61 -5.97
CA ASP A 28 -1.98 10.99 -6.04
C ASP A 28 -1.17 10.74 -4.75
N GLU A 29 -1.81 10.27 -3.68
CA GLU A 29 -1.14 9.94 -2.42
C GLU A 29 -0.73 8.45 -2.37
N PRO A 30 0.48 8.12 -1.89
CA PRO A 30 0.93 6.74 -1.75
C PRO A 30 0.41 6.11 -0.45
N TRP A 31 -0.36 5.02 -0.58
CA TRP A 31 -0.86 4.22 0.54
C TRP A 31 -0.12 2.89 0.64
N PHE A 32 0.44 2.60 1.81
CA PHE A 32 1.19 1.38 2.04
C PHE A 32 0.33 0.28 2.63
N VAL A 33 0.51 -0.95 2.14
CA VAL A 33 -0.18 -2.10 2.74
C VAL A 33 0.38 -2.37 4.13
N THR A 34 -0.47 -2.26 5.15
CA THR A 34 -0.06 -2.39 6.57
C THR A 34 0.64 -3.72 6.86
N ALA A 35 0.24 -4.81 6.20
CA ALA A 35 0.88 -6.12 6.35
C ALA A 35 2.33 -6.11 5.89
N ASP A 36 2.62 -5.47 4.76
CA ASP A 36 3.99 -5.39 4.21
C ASP A 36 4.85 -4.48 5.08
N VAL A 37 4.31 -3.33 5.53
CA VAL A 37 4.99 -2.43 6.47
C VAL A 37 5.29 -3.16 7.78
N CYS A 38 4.34 -3.93 8.31
CA CYS A 38 4.55 -4.72 9.52
C CYS A 38 5.64 -5.76 9.31
N ALA A 39 5.65 -6.48 8.19
CA ALA A 39 6.69 -7.45 7.85
C ALA A 39 8.09 -6.81 7.73
N VAL A 40 8.18 -5.61 7.16
CA VAL A 40 9.42 -4.83 7.05
C VAL A 40 9.94 -4.42 8.43
N LEU A 41 9.04 -4.02 9.32
CA LEU A 41 9.38 -3.56 10.67
C LEU A 41 9.50 -4.71 11.69
N GLY A 42 9.42 -5.97 11.25
CA GLY A 42 9.49 -7.15 12.13
C GLY A 42 8.29 -7.32 13.06
N ARG A 43 7.13 -6.76 12.71
CA ARG A 43 5.86 -6.87 13.44
C ARG A 43 4.93 -7.88 12.76
N THR A 44 4.30 -8.75 13.54
CA THR A 44 3.46 -9.84 13.01
C THR A 44 1.96 -9.55 13.04
N ASN A 45 1.51 -8.53 13.79
CA ASN A 45 0.09 -8.25 14.01
C ASN A 45 -0.38 -6.96 13.29
N PRO A 46 -0.70 -7.02 11.98
CA PRO A 46 -1.18 -5.86 11.23
C PRO A 46 -2.49 -5.32 11.76
N SER A 47 -3.41 -6.18 12.23
CA SER A 47 -4.69 -5.75 12.81
C SER A 47 -4.54 -4.92 14.09
N TRP A 48 -3.42 -5.08 14.81
CA TRP A 48 -3.12 -4.24 15.96
C TRP A 48 -2.56 -2.89 15.52
N ALA A 49 -1.67 -2.89 14.52
CA ALA A 49 -1.14 -1.65 13.93
C ALA A 49 -2.25 -0.77 13.37
N THR A 50 -3.23 -1.32 12.66
CA THR A 50 -4.38 -0.55 12.12
C THR A 50 -5.28 0.04 13.20
N ARG A 51 -5.26 -0.47 14.44
CA ARG A 51 -6.05 0.06 15.56
C ARG A 51 -5.42 1.27 16.25
N ILE A 52 -4.13 1.49 16.04
CA ILE A 52 -3.36 2.59 16.66
C ILE A 52 -3.34 3.81 15.76
N ILE A 53 -3.47 3.59 14.45
CA ILE A 53 -3.54 4.63 13.43
C ILE A 53 -4.92 5.29 13.48
N GLU A 54 -4.97 6.61 13.24
CA GLU A 54 -6.25 7.32 13.19
C GLU A 54 -7.13 6.82 12.01
N PRO A 55 -8.46 6.87 12.13
CA PRO A 55 -9.36 6.38 11.08
C PRO A 55 -9.17 7.06 9.71
N LYS A 56 -8.67 8.30 9.69
CA LYS A 56 -8.39 9.06 8.47
C LYS A 56 -7.14 8.57 7.73
N ASP A 57 -6.22 7.93 8.46
CA ASP A 57 -4.93 7.45 7.97
C ASP A 57 -4.97 5.93 7.68
N THR A 58 -6.16 5.34 7.67
CA THR A 58 -6.39 3.93 7.30
C THR A 58 -7.51 3.84 6.26
N ARG A 59 -7.33 2.97 5.28
CA ARG A 59 -8.31 2.76 4.21
C ARG A 59 -8.36 1.30 3.83
N THR A 60 -9.56 0.73 3.82
CA THR A 60 -9.80 -0.61 3.27
C THR A 60 -9.98 -0.49 1.77
N VAL A 61 -9.12 -1.18 1.02
CA VAL A 61 -9.15 -1.21 -0.43
C VAL A 61 -9.38 -2.65 -0.88
N ASP A 62 -10.38 -2.88 -1.72
CA ASP A 62 -10.57 -4.18 -2.35
C ASP A 62 -9.53 -4.34 -3.47
N MET A 63 -8.58 -5.25 -3.30
CA MET A 63 -7.49 -5.43 -4.27
C MET A 63 -7.96 -5.92 -5.64
N ARG A 64 -9.19 -6.44 -5.81
CA ARG A 64 -9.69 -6.84 -7.14
C ARG A 64 -10.11 -5.63 -7.98
N SER A 65 -10.42 -4.51 -7.33
CA SER A 65 -10.74 -3.24 -7.97
C SER A 65 -9.52 -2.38 -8.31
N VAL A 66 -8.31 -2.83 -7.96
CA VAL A 66 -7.07 -2.09 -8.16
C VAL A 66 -6.45 -2.50 -9.50
N CYS A 67 -6.12 -1.50 -10.33
CA CYS A 67 -5.41 -1.72 -11.57
C CYS A 67 -3.92 -1.96 -11.25
N LEU A 68 -3.37 -3.08 -11.74
CA LEU A 68 -1.94 -3.36 -11.62
C LEU A 68 -1.21 -2.53 -12.68
N THR A 69 -0.34 -1.59 -12.26
CA THR A 69 0.66 -1.06 -13.19
C THR A 69 1.82 -2.03 -13.23
N SER A 70 2.13 -2.54 -14.42
CA SER A 70 3.33 -3.35 -14.62
C SER A 70 4.53 -2.40 -14.57
N SER A 71 5.20 -2.35 -13.43
CA SER A 71 6.52 -1.71 -13.34
C SER A 71 7.50 -2.59 -14.13
N GLU A 72 7.72 -2.25 -15.40
CA GLU A 72 8.77 -2.85 -16.23
C GLU A 72 10.16 -2.53 -15.65
N ALA A 73 11.06 -3.51 -15.80
CA ALA A 73 12.38 -3.61 -15.18
C ALA A 73 13.44 -2.69 -15.79
#